data_AF-A0A381RJB0-F1
#
_entry.id   AF-A0A381RJB0-F1
#
_cell.length_a   1.000
_cell.length_b   1.000
_cell.length_c   1.000
_cell.angle_alpha   90.00
_cell.angle_beta   90.00
_cell.angle_gamma   90.00
#
_symmetry.space_group_name_H-M   'P 1'
#
loop_
_entity.id
_entity.type
_entity.pdbx_description
1 polymer ?
#
loop_
_entity_poly.entity_id
_entity_poly.type
_entity_poly.pdbx_seq_one_letter_code
_entity_poly.pdbx_strand_id
1 'polypeptide(L)'
;MGLDAFDITPQYAIYDDHVPLHEIAGIPAIDLIDFKYPNPYANFWHTMNDVPENCSAESLEQVGKLMVDYIYNRENQNWSE
;
A
#
# COMPACT_ATOMS: atom_id res chain seq x y z
N MET A 1 -11.56 -0.89 11.97
CA MET A 1 -11.02 -2.06 11.25
C MET A 1 -9.85 -2.73 11.96
N GLY A 2 -9.13 -2.06 12.87
CA GLY A 2 -8.05 -2.69 13.66
C GLY A 2 -6.88 -3.14 12.77
N LEU A 3 -6.45 -2.26 11.86
CA LEU A 3 -5.39 -2.55 10.90
C LEU A 3 -4.08 -1.90 11.39
N ASP A 4 -3.38 -2.60 12.28
CA ASP A 4 -2.17 -2.11 12.95
C ASP A 4 -0.97 -1.92 12.00
N ALA A 5 -1.03 -2.45 10.77
CA ALA A 5 -0.02 -2.25 9.74
C ALA A 5 0.01 -0.80 9.18
N PHE A 6 -1.03 0.00 9.38
CA PHE A 6 -1.12 1.35 8.83
C PHE A 6 -0.86 2.43 9.90
N ASP A 7 0.23 3.17 9.72
CA ASP A 7 0.60 4.33 10.55
C ASP A 7 0.33 5.63 9.78
N ILE A 8 -0.38 6.57 10.40
CA ILE A 8 -0.72 7.88 9.81
C ILE A 8 0.45 8.88 9.87
N THR A 9 1.53 8.55 10.57
CA THR A 9 2.69 9.40 10.73
C THR A 9 3.39 9.57 9.38
N PRO A 10 3.51 10.79 8.85
CA PRO A 10 4.19 11.02 7.58
C PRO A 10 5.64 10.50 7.61
N GLN A 11 6.02 9.76 6.56
CA GLN A 11 7.37 9.24 6.38
C GLN A 11 8.00 9.87 5.11
N TYR A 12 8.82 9.10 4.39
CA TYR A 12 9.50 9.53 3.17
C TYR A 12 8.51 9.68 2.01
N ALA A 13 8.79 10.66 1.13
CA ALA A 13 8.19 10.69 -0.20
C ALA A 13 8.95 9.73 -1.12
N ILE A 14 8.23 9.01 -1.98
CA ILE A 14 8.80 8.08 -2.97
C ILE A 14 8.31 8.45 -4.36
N TYR A 15 9.19 8.30 -5.35
CA TYR A 15 8.78 8.34 -6.74
C TYR A 15 8.48 6.91 -7.20
N ASP A 16 7.21 6.65 -7.46
CA ASP A 16 6.69 5.37 -7.95
C ASP A 16 5.64 5.66 -9.04
N ASP A 17 5.01 4.63 -9.60
CA ASP A 17 4.05 4.73 -10.70
C ASP A 17 2.89 5.70 -10.43
N HIS A 18 2.53 5.92 -9.17
CA HIS A 18 1.49 6.89 -8.78
C HIS A 18 1.86 8.35 -9.13
N VAL A 19 3.14 8.71 -9.18
CA VAL A 19 3.58 10.08 -9.47
C VAL A 19 3.27 10.51 -10.90
N PRO A 20 3.71 9.79 -11.96
CA PRO A 20 3.36 10.17 -13.33
C PRO A 20 1.84 10.04 -13.61
N LEU A 21 1.14 9.10 -12.95
CA LEU A 21 -0.32 9.02 -13.03
C LEU A 21 -0.98 10.32 -12.53
N HIS A 22 -0.48 10.86 -11.42
CA HIS A 22 -0.98 12.11 -10.86
C HIS A 22 -0.54 13.34 -11.65
N GLU A 23 0.76 13.54 -11.83
CA GLU A 23 1.33 14.79 -12.33
C GLU A 23 1.15 14.98 -13.84
N ILE A 24 1.16 13.89 -14.63
CA ILE A 24 1.10 13.95 -16.10
C ILE A 24 -0.31 13.65 -16.59
N ALA A 25 -0.92 12.56 -16.11
CA ALA A 25 -2.24 12.14 -16.56
C ALA A 25 -3.40 12.80 -15.79
N GLY A 26 -3.13 13.47 -14.66
CA GLY A 26 -4.15 14.11 -13.83
C GLY A 26 -5.05 13.12 -13.08
N ILE A 27 -4.63 11.87 -12.94
CA ILE A 27 -5.41 10.82 -12.27
C ILE A 27 -5.03 10.80 -10.79
N PRO A 28 -5.98 11.03 -9.85
CA PRO A 28 -5.69 10.88 -8.42
C PRO A 28 -5.28 9.45 -8.10
N ALA A 29 -4.03 9.27 -7.64
CA ALA A 29 -3.43 7.98 -7.35
C ALA A 29 -2.81 7.97 -5.96
N ILE A 30 -2.82 6.79 -5.32
CA ILE A 30 -2.18 6.53 -4.03
C ILE A 30 -1.42 5.21 -4.18
N ASP A 31 -0.27 5.12 -3.52
CA ASP A 31 0.54 3.92 -3.43
C ASP A 31 0.53 3.36 -2.00
N LEU A 32 0.21 2.07 -1.86
CA LEU A 32 0.19 1.34 -0.60
C LEU A 32 1.43 0.46 -0.51
N ILE A 33 2.46 0.96 0.18
CA ILE A 33 3.81 0.42 0.15
C ILE A 33 4.45 0.36 1.55
N ASP A 34 5.26 -0.67 1.80
CA ASP A 34 6.08 -0.81 3.02
C ASP A 34 7.58 -0.76 2.69
N PHE A 35 8.28 0.22 3.26
CA PHE A 35 9.72 0.43 3.04
C PHE A 35 10.62 -0.32 4.02
N LYS A 36 10.04 -0.90 5.07
CA LYS A 36 10.77 -1.48 6.20
C LYS A 36 10.44 -2.95 6.39
N TYR A 37 9.83 -3.63 5.43
CA TYR A 37 9.49 -5.04 5.57
C TYR A 37 10.73 -5.96 5.54
N PRO A 38 10.92 -6.88 6.50
CA PRO A 38 9.99 -7.21 7.60
C PRO A 38 10.13 -6.33 8.84
N ASN A 39 11.25 -5.63 9.03
CA ASN A 39 11.42 -4.66 10.12
C ASN A 39 12.52 -3.61 9.79
N PRO A 40 12.70 -2.54 10.60
CA PRO A 40 13.69 -1.49 10.31
C PRO A 40 15.17 -1.91 10.21
N TYR A 41 15.51 -3.15 10.62
CA TYR A 41 16.88 -3.67 10.62
C TYR A 41 17.14 -4.73 9.55
N ALA A 42 16.10 -5.19 8.84
CA ALA A 42 16.21 -6.18 7.77
C ALA A 42 15.22 -5.82 6.65
N ASN A 43 15.66 -5.90 5.40
CA ASN A 43 14.79 -5.65 4.25
C ASN A 43 15.02 -6.69 3.15
N PHE A 44 13.94 -7.29 2.65
CA PHE A 44 13.99 -8.29 1.58
C PHE A 44 13.95 -7.71 0.16
N TRP A 45 13.50 -6.47 0.02
CA TRP A 45 13.40 -5.77 -1.27
C TRP A 45 14.72 -5.81 -2.05
N HIS A 46 14.64 -6.20 -3.33
CA HIS A 46 15.79 -6.35 -4.22
C HIS A 46 16.89 -7.30 -3.70
N THR A 47 16.50 -8.33 -2.95
CA THR A 47 17.41 -9.41 -2.53
C THR A 47 16.92 -10.78 -3.00
N MET A 48 17.77 -11.80 -2.90
CA MET A 48 17.36 -13.20 -3.15
C MET A 48 16.36 -13.74 -2.11
N ASN A 49 16.10 -12.98 -1.05
CA ASN A 49 15.12 -13.31 -0.02
C ASN A 49 13.74 -12.72 -0.33
N ASP A 50 13.54 -12.05 -1.46
CA ASP A 50 12.22 -11.67 -1.94
C ASP A 50 11.51 -12.91 -2.52
N VAL A 51 11.03 -13.77 -1.62
CA VAL A 51 10.44 -15.08 -1.92
C VAL A 51 9.15 -15.29 -1.11
N PRO A 52 8.20 -16.11 -1.59
CA PRO A 52 6.91 -16.31 -0.92
C PRO A 52 7.00 -16.74 0.55
N GLU A 53 8.03 -17.48 0.93
CA GLU A 53 8.26 -17.93 2.31
C GLU A 53 8.46 -16.77 3.29
N ASN A 54 8.88 -15.61 2.79
CA ASN A 54 9.09 -14.41 3.58
C ASN A 54 7.86 -13.49 3.58
N CYS A 55 6.76 -13.83 2.91
CA CYS A 55 5.52 -13.05 2.95
C CYS A 55 4.75 -13.29 4.27
N SER A 56 4.12 -12.22 4.79
CA SER A 56 3.28 -12.29 5.98
C SER A 56 1.80 -12.42 5.61
N ALA A 57 1.19 -13.54 6.00
CA ALA A 57 -0.26 -13.75 5.81
C ALA A 57 -1.09 -12.68 6.55
N GLU A 58 -0.63 -12.25 7.73
CA GLU A 58 -1.27 -11.21 8.52
C GLU A 58 -1.21 -9.84 7.81
N SER A 59 -0.06 -9.46 7.26
CA SER A 59 0.07 -8.20 6.52
C SER A 59 -0.80 -8.19 5.26
N LEU A 60 -0.83 -9.30 4.53
CA LEU A 60 -1.69 -9.46 3.34
C LEU A 60 -3.18 -9.37 3.68
N GLU A 61 -3.60 -9.97 4.79
CA GLU A 61 -4.98 -9.88 5.28
C GLU A 61 -5.37 -8.43 5.58
N GLN A 62 -4.49 -7.65 6.21
CA GLN A 62 -4.77 -6.26 6.56
C GLN A 62 -4.92 -5.37 5.32
N VAL A 63 -4.03 -5.48 4.33
CA VAL A 63 -4.14 -4.77 3.04
C VAL A 63 -5.41 -5.19 2.31
N GLY A 64 -5.67 -6.50 2.24
CA GLY A 64 -6.88 -7.03 1.58
C GLY A 64 -8.17 -6.50 2.21
N LYS A 65 -8.26 -6.49 3.55
CA LYS A 65 -9.40 -5.92 4.28
C LYS A 65 -9.60 -4.44 3.96
N LEU A 66 -8.52 -3.65 3.99
CA LEU A 66 -8.58 -2.22 3.65
C LEU A 66 -9.14 -2.02 2.23
N MET A 67 -8.61 -2.74 1.25
CA MET A 67 -9.00 -2.58 -0.15
C MET A 67 -10.44 -3.00 -0.40
N VAL A 68 -10.88 -4.13 0.17
CA VAL A 68 -12.28 -4.58 0.05
C VAL A 68 -13.22 -3.57 0.68
N ASP A 69 -12.91 -3.07 1.88
CA ASP A 69 -13.74 -2.04 2.53
C ASP A 69 -13.81 -0.75 1.69
N TYR A 70 -12.66 -0.29 1.19
CA TYR A 70 -12.59 0.90 0.34
C TYR A 70 -13.39 0.76 -0.96
N ILE A 71 -13.41 -0.42 -1.58
CA ILE A 71 -14.15 -0.68 -2.82
C ILE A 71 -15.65 -0.78 -2.57
N TYR A 72 -16.08 -1.50 -1.54
CA TYR A 72 -17.49 -1.86 -1.37
C TYR A 72 -18.28 -0.96 -0.40
N ASN A 73 -17.61 -0.32 0.55
CA ASN A 73 -18.28 0.38 1.67
C ASN A 73 -18.10 1.90 1.64
N ARG A 74 -17.52 2.46 0.59
CA ARG A 74 -17.32 3.91 0.46
C ARG A 74 -18.60 4.59 -0.04
N GLU A 75 -19.21 5.39 0.83
CA GLU A 75 -20.34 6.25 0.46
C GLU A 75 -19.90 7.31 -0.58
N ASN A 76 -20.79 7.62 -1.52
CA ASN A 76 -20.58 8.62 -2.58
C ASN A 76 -19.47 8.31 -3.61
N GLN A 77 -19.15 7.05 -3.87
CA GLN A 77 -18.37 6.70 -5.06
C GLN A 77 -19.20 6.90 -6.35
N ASN A 78 -19.08 8.08 -6.95
CA ASN A 78 -19.60 8.34 -8.29
C ASN A 78 -18.57 7.86 -9.32
N TRP A 79 -18.62 6.58 -9.69
CA TRP A 79 -17.75 5.97 -10.73
C TRP A 79 -18.11 6.39 -12.16
N SER A 80 -19.02 7.35 -12.33
CA SER A 80 -19.55 7.80 -13.61
C SER A 80 -19.45 9.32 -13.72
N GLU A 81 -18.35 9.79 -14.29
CA GLU A 81 -18.30 10.96 -15.16
C GLU A 81 -17.86 10.51 -16.56
#